data_AF-A0A956DW41-F1
#
_entry.id   AF-A0A956DW41-F1
#
_cell.length_a   1.000
_cell.length_b   1.000
_cell.length_c   1.000
_cell.angle_alpha   90.00
_cell.angle_beta   90.00
_cell.angle_gamma   90.00
#
_symmetry.space_group_name_H-M   'P 1'
#
loop_
_entity.id
_entity.type
_entity.pdbx_description
1 polymer ?
#
loop_
_entity_poly.entity_id
_entity_poly.type
_entity_poly.pdbx_seq_one_letter_code
_entity_poly.pdbx_strand_id
1 'polypeptide(L)'
;MVVYGFGAFVNNLLAAAIGGMVIVLNLGLGMSPALVGLLGALPRLTDALTDPAMGYISDHTKSRWGRRRPYIFAGAIAAGIIYALLWQLPRGESETFYFVWFLAGSIIFYLAYTMFATPWVAMGYELTPDYHERTRLMGTQNFVAQLAYVVSPWFLWIMNSGRIFHDAAGMVMMPMALGFLSVVLAVVAVGLGVLPAIVLRERMQRLAAVENVRGPSVGEKMKEFFRGFGATLSSGPFLKLCGATFLVFNGFILISSFQYYVIIYYVARGDQTLGAKYAGLAGTVGGVATFAVVAFVTWLATRIGKRRAFFVSTGVAMVGYALKWVCYNPELPLLTVLPAPLLAFSLGGLFTLIPSMIADVVDTDELKTHQRREGMY
;
A
#
# COMPACT_ATOMS: atom_id res chain seq x y z
N MET A 1 16.97 -8.81 8.13
CA MET A 1 15.64 -9.18 7.59
C MET A 1 14.51 -8.46 8.32
N VAL A 2 14.32 -8.67 9.63
CA VAL A 2 13.24 -8.02 10.41
C VAL A 2 13.27 -6.48 10.33
N VAL A 3 14.44 -5.86 10.52
CA VAL A 3 14.58 -4.40 10.43
C VAL A 3 14.17 -3.86 9.04
N TYR A 4 14.48 -4.59 7.97
CA TYR A 4 14.03 -4.20 6.63
C TYR A 4 12.50 -4.30 6.50
N GLY A 5 11.92 -5.36 7.09
CA GLY A 5 10.47 -5.52 7.21
C GLY A 5 9.77 -4.38 7.97
N PHE A 6 10.40 -3.77 8.97
CA PHE A 6 9.82 -2.59 9.64
C PHE A 6 9.60 -1.41 8.69
N GLY A 7 10.49 -1.19 7.72
CA GLY A 7 10.25 -0.21 6.67
C GLY A 7 9.01 -0.56 5.83
N ALA A 8 8.80 -1.83 5.55
CA ALA A 8 7.61 -2.32 4.83
C ALA A 8 6.32 -2.13 5.62
N PHE A 9 6.38 -2.37 6.93
CA PHE A 9 5.27 -2.09 7.83
C PHE A 9 4.91 -0.62 7.78
N VAL A 10 5.88 0.29 7.91
CA VAL A 10 5.62 1.75 7.83
C VAL A 10 5.04 2.15 6.49
N ASN A 11 5.60 1.64 5.39
CA ASN A 11 5.12 1.90 4.04
C ASN A 11 3.64 1.52 3.87
N ASN A 12 3.26 0.31 4.30
CA ASN A 12 1.88 -0.17 4.21
C ASN A 12 0.95 0.45 5.26
N LEU A 13 1.47 0.75 6.45
CA LEU A 13 0.72 1.38 7.54
C LEU A 13 0.26 2.77 7.12
N LEU A 14 1.16 3.62 6.62
CA LEU A 14 0.81 4.97 6.19
C LEU A 14 -0.16 4.94 5.01
N ALA A 15 0.06 4.06 4.02
CA ALA A 15 -0.84 3.91 2.88
C ALA A 15 -2.24 3.44 3.29
N ALA A 16 -2.33 2.44 4.18
CA ALA A 16 -3.60 1.92 4.67
C ALA A 16 -4.31 2.91 5.61
N ALA A 17 -3.55 3.64 6.43
CA ALA A 17 -4.07 4.63 7.35
C ALA A 17 -4.72 5.81 6.61
N ILE A 18 -4.09 6.34 5.56
CA ILE A 18 -4.71 7.37 4.71
C ILE A 18 -6.03 6.86 4.16
N GLY A 19 -6.05 5.68 3.54
CA GLY A 19 -7.28 5.11 2.97
C GLY A 19 -8.40 4.93 3.99
N GLY A 20 -8.08 4.44 5.19
CA GLY A 20 -9.05 4.20 6.26
C GLY A 20 -9.52 5.46 7.00
N MET A 21 -8.66 6.48 7.13
CA MET A 21 -8.97 7.70 7.88
C MET A 21 -9.63 8.77 7.03
N VAL A 22 -9.43 8.76 5.70
CA VAL A 22 -10.04 9.74 4.77
C VAL A 22 -11.57 9.74 4.84
N ILE A 23 -12.20 8.62 5.23
CA ILE A 23 -13.65 8.55 5.45
C ILE A 23 -14.15 9.58 6.49
N VAL A 24 -13.29 10.01 7.42
CA VAL A 24 -13.59 11.00 8.43
C VAL A 24 -13.85 12.39 7.84
N LEU A 25 -13.22 12.74 6.72
CA LEU A 25 -13.49 14.01 6.04
C LEU A 25 -14.95 14.08 5.58
N ASN A 26 -15.52 12.94 5.19
CA ASN A 26 -16.92 12.84 4.81
C ASN A 26 -17.85 12.67 6.02
N LEU A 27 -17.61 11.67 6.87
CA LEU A 27 -18.51 11.34 7.99
C LEU A 27 -18.43 12.30 9.17
N GLY A 28 -17.26 12.90 9.40
CA GLY A 28 -17.00 13.78 10.54
C GLY A 28 -17.08 15.27 10.21
N LEU A 29 -16.60 15.67 9.03
CA LEU A 29 -16.56 17.09 8.60
C LEU A 29 -17.63 17.44 7.55
N GLY A 30 -18.39 16.47 7.07
CA GLY A 30 -19.49 16.70 6.12
C GLY A 30 -19.05 17.02 4.68
N MET A 31 -17.77 16.78 4.33
CA MET A 31 -17.28 17.02 2.97
C MET A 31 -17.96 16.09 1.97
N SER A 32 -18.28 16.59 0.79
CA SER A 32 -18.89 15.82 -0.29
C SER A 32 -18.01 14.62 -0.69
N PRO A 33 -18.59 13.41 -0.90
CA PRO A 33 -17.84 12.22 -1.30
C PRO A 33 -17.04 12.41 -2.60
N ALA A 34 -17.51 13.29 -3.51
CA ALA A 34 -16.83 13.61 -4.75
C ALA A 34 -15.48 14.30 -4.51
N LEU A 35 -15.43 15.29 -3.61
CA LEU A 35 -14.18 15.96 -3.24
C LEU A 35 -13.25 15.00 -2.50
N VAL A 36 -13.77 14.17 -1.59
CA VAL A 36 -12.98 13.13 -0.92
C VAL A 36 -12.34 12.15 -1.93
N GLY A 37 -13.09 11.75 -2.96
CA GLY A 37 -12.57 10.93 -4.06
C GLY A 37 -11.44 11.61 -4.83
N LEU A 38 -11.57 12.91 -5.14
CA LEU A 38 -10.52 13.70 -5.79
C LEU A 38 -9.27 13.82 -4.91
N LEU A 39 -9.42 13.99 -3.59
CA LEU A 39 -8.31 13.98 -2.64
C LEU A 39 -7.59 12.62 -2.58
N GLY A 40 -8.26 11.53 -2.88
CA GLY A 40 -7.64 10.21 -3.05
C GLY A 40 -6.87 10.05 -4.37
N ALA A 41 -7.32 10.71 -5.44
CA ALA A 41 -6.79 10.53 -6.79
C ALA A 41 -5.65 11.50 -7.15
N LEU A 42 -5.81 12.80 -6.88
CA LEU A 42 -4.85 13.84 -7.31
C LEU A 42 -3.44 13.64 -6.74
N PRO A 43 -3.26 13.35 -5.44
CA PRO A 43 -1.91 13.15 -4.89
C PRO A 43 -1.22 11.89 -5.45
N ARG A 44 -1.99 10.87 -5.85
CA ARG A 44 -1.42 9.67 -6.48
C ARG A 44 -0.87 9.94 -7.88
N LEU A 45 -1.43 10.90 -8.61
CA LEU A 45 -0.86 11.35 -9.88
C LEU A 45 0.50 12.03 -9.69
N THR A 46 0.66 12.79 -8.59
CA THR A 46 1.96 13.39 -8.27
C THR A 46 3.00 12.34 -7.91
N ASP A 47 2.62 11.32 -7.13
CA ASP A 47 3.46 10.18 -6.71
C ASP A 47 4.06 9.44 -7.92
N ALA A 48 3.23 9.20 -8.94
CA ALA A 48 3.64 8.54 -10.18
C ALA A 48 4.75 9.28 -10.96
N LEU A 49 4.88 10.60 -10.77
CA LEU A 49 5.92 11.42 -11.39
C LEU A 49 7.16 11.53 -10.48
N THR A 50 6.96 11.59 -9.17
CA THR A 50 8.04 11.83 -8.20
C THR A 50 8.86 10.57 -7.95
N ASP A 51 8.27 9.38 -8.05
CA ASP A 51 8.94 8.10 -7.81
C ASP A 51 10.15 7.86 -8.74
N PRO A 52 10.04 7.98 -10.08
CA PRO A 52 11.20 7.84 -10.97
C PRO A 52 12.29 8.88 -10.71
N ALA A 53 11.90 10.12 -10.43
CA ALA A 53 12.82 11.22 -10.16
C ALA A 53 13.62 10.95 -8.88
N MET A 54 12.96 10.52 -7.80
CA MET A 54 13.61 10.19 -6.54
C MET A 54 14.48 8.93 -6.65
N GLY A 55 14.07 7.94 -7.44
CA GLY A 55 14.91 6.78 -7.75
C GLY A 55 16.26 7.22 -8.32
N TYR A 56 16.23 8.06 -9.35
CA TYR A 56 17.44 8.60 -9.97
C TYR A 56 18.30 9.44 -9.01
N ILE A 57 17.68 10.35 -8.24
CA ILE A 57 18.39 11.18 -7.26
C ILE A 57 19.09 10.28 -6.25
N SER A 58 18.37 9.31 -5.69
CA SER A 58 18.92 8.41 -4.68
C SER A 58 20.09 7.59 -5.23
N ASP A 59 20.07 7.21 -6.51
CA ASP A 59 21.11 6.40 -7.15
C ASP A 59 22.40 7.16 -7.51
N HIS A 60 22.34 8.50 -7.59
CA HIS A 60 23.49 9.34 -7.93
C HIS A 60 24.08 10.10 -6.74
N THR A 61 23.45 10.00 -5.57
CA THR A 61 23.91 10.70 -4.38
C THR A 61 25.15 10.07 -3.77
N LYS A 62 26.21 10.89 -3.64
CA LYS A 62 27.44 10.54 -2.94
C LYS A 62 27.39 11.16 -1.54
N SER A 63 27.17 10.32 -0.53
CA SER A 63 27.16 10.75 0.88
C SER A 63 27.99 9.82 1.76
N ARG A 64 28.59 10.40 2.80
CA ARG A 64 29.38 9.69 3.82
C ARG A 64 28.58 8.63 4.58
N TRP A 65 27.26 8.75 4.61
CA TRP A 65 26.36 7.82 5.31
C TRP A 65 25.83 6.69 4.42
N GLY A 66 26.19 6.70 3.14
CA GLY A 66 25.64 5.83 2.11
C GLY A 66 24.74 6.59 1.14
N ARG A 67 24.42 5.93 0.04
CA ARG A 67 23.75 6.52 -1.11
C ARG A 67 22.26 6.75 -0.86
N ARG A 68 21.58 5.77 -0.28
CA ARG A 68 20.11 5.76 -0.07
C ARG A 68 19.73 6.02 1.38
N ARG A 69 20.59 5.67 2.34
CA ARG A 69 20.34 5.83 3.79
C ARG A 69 19.93 7.24 4.23
N PRO A 70 20.54 8.34 3.73
CA PRO A 70 20.14 9.70 4.12
C PRO A 70 18.68 10.01 3.74
N TYR A 71 18.24 9.55 2.57
CA TYR A 71 16.88 9.76 2.08
C TYR A 71 15.86 8.97 2.88
N ILE A 72 16.16 7.70 3.20
CA ILE A 72 15.29 6.89 4.06
C ILE A 72 15.16 7.52 5.45
N PHE A 73 16.27 8.00 6.02
CA PHE A 73 16.27 8.65 7.33
C PHE A 73 15.44 9.95 7.33
N ALA A 74 15.77 10.88 6.43
CA ALA A 74 15.11 12.17 6.34
C ALA A 74 13.64 12.03 5.88
N GLY A 75 13.40 11.14 4.92
CA GLY A 75 12.07 10.82 4.39
C GLY A 75 11.15 10.21 5.44
N ALA A 76 11.62 9.26 6.26
CA ALA A 76 10.80 8.69 7.33
C ALA A 76 10.38 9.75 8.36
N ILE A 77 11.31 10.63 8.76
CA ILE A 77 11.04 11.74 9.69
C ILE A 77 10.06 12.74 9.06
N ALA A 78 10.35 13.20 7.84
CA ALA A 78 9.52 14.16 7.14
C ALA A 78 8.11 13.61 6.90
N ALA A 79 7.98 12.37 6.41
CA ALA A 79 6.70 11.72 6.15
C ALA A 79 5.89 11.60 7.44
N GLY A 80 6.50 11.20 8.56
CA GLY A 80 5.82 11.14 9.86
C GLY A 80 5.34 12.51 10.35
N ILE A 81 6.20 13.54 10.32
CA ILE A 81 5.84 14.89 10.78
C ILE A 81 4.72 15.48 9.90
N ILE A 82 4.88 15.42 8.58
CA ILE A 82 3.88 15.94 7.63
C ILE A 82 2.58 15.16 7.77
N TYR A 83 2.62 13.85 7.98
CA TYR A 83 1.44 13.05 8.25
C TYR A 83 0.71 13.52 9.52
N ALA A 84 1.43 13.74 10.62
CA ALA A 84 0.83 14.25 11.85
C ALA A 84 0.15 15.62 11.63
N LEU A 85 0.83 16.53 10.92
CA LEU A 85 0.35 17.89 10.62
C LEU A 85 -0.85 17.90 9.67
N LEU A 86 -0.84 17.06 8.63
CA LEU A 86 -1.91 16.94 7.65
C LEU A 86 -3.26 16.68 8.32
N TRP A 87 -3.26 15.85 9.35
CA TRP A 87 -4.45 15.44 10.10
C TRP A 87 -4.82 16.38 11.26
N GLN A 88 -4.05 17.44 11.52
CA GLN A 88 -4.45 18.51 12.44
C GLN A 88 -5.42 19.45 11.74
N LEU A 89 -6.68 19.02 11.63
CA LEU A 89 -7.73 19.79 10.96
C LEU A 89 -8.37 20.78 11.95
N PRO A 90 -8.28 22.11 11.72
CA PRO A 90 -8.94 23.11 12.55
C PRO A 90 -10.46 22.97 12.44
N ARG A 91 -11.21 23.36 13.47
CA ARG A 91 -12.68 23.19 13.52
C ARG A 91 -13.40 24.42 12.98
N GLY A 92 -14.51 24.20 12.28
CA GLY A 92 -15.41 25.27 11.85
C GLY A 92 -15.00 25.98 10.57
N GLU A 93 -14.06 25.41 9.82
CA GLU A 93 -13.61 25.97 8.54
C GLU A 93 -14.52 25.53 7.38
N SER A 94 -14.42 26.24 6.26
CA SER A 94 -15.18 25.90 5.05
C SER A 94 -14.75 24.57 4.41
N GLU A 95 -15.66 23.94 3.66
CA GLU A 95 -15.35 22.72 2.88
C GLU A 95 -14.17 22.94 1.92
N THR A 96 -14.11 24.10 1.28
CA THR A 96 -13.00 24.50 0.39
C THR A 96 -11.67 24.60 1.14
N PHE A 97 -11.67 25.15 2.36
CA PHE A 97 -10.46 25.19 3.18
C PHE A 97 -9.95 23.78 3.47
N TYR A 98 -10.83 22.87 3.90
CA TYR A 98 -10.45 21.48 4.16
C TYR A 98 -9.94 20.77 2.90
N PHE A 99 -10.55 21.02 1.75
CA PHE A 99 -10.09 20.47 0.48
C PHE A 99 -8.68 20.95 0.12
N VAL A 100 -8.43 22.26 0.17
CA VAL A 100 -7.12 22.84 -0.17
C VAL A 100 -6.05 22.42 0.84
N TRP A 101 -6.36 22.48 2.13
CA TRP A 101 -5.48 22.05 3.22
C TRP A 101 -5.05 20.59 3.03
N PHE A 102 -6.02 19.70 2.84
CA PHE A 102 -5.76 18.28 2.72
C PHE A 102 -5.05 17.95 1.39
N LEU A 103 -5.40 18.61 0.29
CA LEU A 103 -4.75 18.42 -1.00
C LEU A 103 -3.27 18.84 -0.95
N ALA A 104 -3.00 20.06 -0.49
CA ALA A 104 -1.64 20.59 -0.40
C ALA A 104 -0.79 19.75 0.57
N GLY A 105 -1.33 19.44 1.76
CA GLY A 105 -0.64 18.60 2.73
C GLY A 105 -0.43 17.17 2.21
N SER A 106 -1.38 16.60 1.45
CA SER A 106 -1.21 15.27 0.85
C SER A 106 -0.11 15.27 -0.21
N ILE A 107 -0.02 16.28 -1.08
CA ILE A 107 1.06 16.38 -2.07
C ILE A 107 2.43 16.43 -1.36
N ILE A 108 2.55 17.26 -0.31
CA ILE A 108 3.78 17.37 0.49
C ILE A 108 4.09 16.05 1.20
N PHE A 109 3.06 15.36 1.71
CA PHE A 109 3.19 14.04 2.32
C PHE A 109 3.71 13.01 1.32
N TYR A 110 3.13 12.92 0.12
CA TYR A 110 3.56 11.96 -0.89
C TYR A 110 5.00 12.25 -1.35
N LEU A 111 5.41 13.51 -1.47
CA LEU A 111 6.82 13.86 -1.74
C LEU A 111 7.78 13.30 -0.66
N ALA A 112 7.44 13.48 0.62
CA ALA A 112 8.24 12.94 1.71
C ALA A 112 8.18 11.41 1.78
N TYR A 113 7.03 10.82 1.46
CA TYR A 113 6.82 9.39 1.38
C TYR A 113 7.63 8.76 0.24
N THR A 114 7.65 9.35 -0.96
CA THR A 114 8.50 8.95 -2.09
C THR A 114 9.98 8.98 -1.69
N MET A 115 10.42 10.03 -0.98
CA MET A 115 11.78 10.14 -0.44
C MET A 115 12.17 8.97 0.47
N PHE A 116 11.21 8.38 1.19
CA PHE A 116 11.41 7.21 2.03
C PHE A 116 11.27 5.90 1.23
N ALA A 117 10.13 5.70 0.57
CA ALA A 117 9.69 4.44 -0.01
C ALA A 117 10.58 4.01 -1.18
N THR A 118 10.87 4.91 -2.11
CA THR A 118 11.61 4.58 -3.34
C THR A 118 13.04 4.11 -3.03
N PRO A 119 13.85 4.85 -2.24
CA PRO A 119 15.17 4.37 -1.86
C PRO A 119 15.12 3.13 -0.96
N TRP A 120 14.09 2.97 -0.11
CA TRP A 120 13.93 1.80 0.75
C TRP A 120 13.62 0.52 -0.04
N VAL A 121 12.69 0.58 -1.00
CA VAL A 121 12.39 -0.55 -1.90
C VAL A 121 13.65 -0.94 -2.67
N ALA A 122 14.32 0.05 -3.27
CA ALA A 122 15.53 -0.19 -4.04
C ALA A 122 16.64 -0.83 -3.18
N MET A 123 16.81 -0.39 -1.93
CA MET A 123 17.78 -0.96 -0.98
C MET A 123 17.56 -2.45 -0.74
N GLY A 124 16.31 -2.92 -0.76
CA GLY A 124 15.96 -4.35 -0.60
C GLY A 124 16.70 -5.27 -1.54
N TYR A 125 16.87 -4.84 -2.80
CA TYR A 125 17.55 -5.62 -3.83
C TYR A 125 19.08 -5.67 -3.65
N GLU A 126 19.66 -4.71 -2.93
CA GLU A 126 21.11 -4.56 -2.75
C GLU A 126 21.64 -5.18 -1.44
N LEU A 127 20.75 -5.58 -0.52
CA LEU A 127 21.13 -6.06 0.81
C LEU A 127 21.83 -7.42 0.80
N THR A 128 21.48 -8.31 -0.13
CA THR A 128 22.11 -9.63 -0.25
C THR A 128 22.37 -10.05 -1.69
N PRO A 129 23.57 -10.57 -2.00
CA PRO A 129 23.88 -11.18 -3.29
C PRO A 129 23.34 -12.61 -3.40
N ASP A 130 23.03 -13.28 -2.29
CA ASP A 130 22.55 -14.65 -2.29
C ASP A 130 21.06 -14.72 -2.64
N TYR A 131 20.73 -15.60 -3.58
CA TYR A 131 19.37 -15.74 -4.09
C TYR A 131 18.39 -16.20 -2.98
N HIS A 132 18.77 -17.20 -2.18
CA HIS A 132 17.92 -17.74 -1.12
C HIS A 132 17.71 -16.74 0.02
N GLU A 133 18.76 -16.00 0.40
CA GLU A 133 18.65 -14.92 1.37
C GLU A 133 17.73 -13.81 0.87
N ARG A 134 17.77 -13.47 -0.44
CA ARG A 134 16.88 -12.47 -1.03
C ARG A 134 15.42 -12.91 -0.95
N THR A 135 15.13 -14.18 -1.28
CA THR A 135 13.78 -14.73 -1.14
C THR A 135 13.30 -14.68 0.31
N ARG A 136 14.14 -15.07 1.28
CA ARG A 136 13.80 -15.00 2.72
C ARG A 136 13.60 -13.56 3.20
N LEU A 137 14.40 -12.62 2.72
CA LEU A 137 14.26 -11.19 3.01
C LEU A 137 12.92 -10.65 2.52
N MET A 138 12.56 -10.92 1.27
CA MET A 138 11.29 -10.50 0.68
C MET A 138 10.09 -11.18 1.35
N GLY A 139 10.21 -12.46 1.71
CA GLY A 139 9.19 -13.17 2.48
C GLY A 139 8.96 -12.54 3.87
N THR A 140 10.04 -12.23 4.59
CA THR A 140 9.97 -11.55 5.90
C THR A 140 9.36 -10.16 5.76
N GLN A 141 9.76 -9.41 4.72
CA GLN A 141 9.23 -8.08 4.43
C GLN A 141 7.72 -8.13 4.20
N ASN A 142 7.23 -9.03 3.35
CA ASN A 142 5.80 -9.17 3.07
C ASN A 142 5.02 -9.59 4.31
N PHE A 143 5.56 -10.50 5.13
CA PHE A 143 4.92 -10.91 6.38
C PHE A 143 4.72 -9.72 7.33
N VAL A 144 5.78 -8.92 7.54
CA VAL A 144 5.74 -7.75 8.42
C VAL A 144 4.87 -6.63 7.83
N ALA A 145 4.88 -6.43 6.51
CA ALA A 145 4.00 -5.50 5.82
C ALA A 145 2.51 -5.84 6.04
N GLN A 146 2.15 -7.12 5.97
CA GLN A 146 0.78 -7.58 6.10
C GLN A 146 0.17 -7.30 7.49
N LEU A 147 1.01 -7.17 8.53
CA LEU A 147 0.54 -6.76 9.87
C LEU A 147 -0.10 -5.37 9.86
N ALA A 148 0.31 -4.47 8.97
CA ALA A 148 -0.31 -3.15 8.83
C ALA A 148 -1.79 -3.26 8.43
N TYR A 149 -2.14 -4.20 7.54
CA TYR A 149 -3.52 -4.46 7.11
C TYR A 149 -4.36 -5.21 8.14
N VAL A 150 -3.74 -5.81 9.15
CA VAL A 150 -4.45 -6.41 10.30
C VAL A 150 -4.90 -5.32 11.27
N VAL A 151 -4.08 -4.28 11.47
CA VAL A 151 -4.31 -3.20 12.44
C VAL A 151 -5.11 -2.05 11.85
N SER A 152 -4.85 -1.66 10.59
CA SER A 152 -5.48 -0.48 9.97
C SER A 152 -7.01 -0.45 9.94
N PRO A 153 -7.73 -1.58 9.83
CA PRO A 153 -9.20 -1.56 9.86
C PRO A 153 -9.78 -1.08 11.19
N TRP A 154 -9.00 -1.12 12.27
CA TRP A 154 -9.42 -0.67 13.59
C TRP A 154 -9.32 0.84 13.78
N PHE A 155 -8.66 1.59 12.90
CA PHE A 155 -8.47 3.03 13.09
C PHE A 155 -9.77 3.79 13.24
N LEU A 156 -10.77 3.49 12.40
CA LEU A 156 -12.08 4.12 12.52
C LEU A 156 -12.76 3.77 13.84
N TRP A 157 -12.63 2.53 14.30
CA TRP A 157 -13.18 2.11 15.59
C TRP A 157 -12.48 2.81 16.73
N ILE A 158 -11.14 2.85 16.76
CA ILE A 158 -10.35 3.55 17.78
C ILE A 158 -10.74 5.02 17.89
N MET A 159 -10.97 5.69 16.75
CA MET A 159 -11.39 7.09 16.73
C MET A 159 -12.82 7.30 17.27
N ASN A 160 -13.69 6.31 17.11
CA ASN A 160 -15.07 6.34 17.60
C ASN A 160 -15.23 5.71 19.00
N SER A 161 -14.24 4.96 19.48
CA SER A 161 -14.34 4.17 20.71
C SER A 161 -13.73 4.92 21.88
N GLY A 162 -14.55 5.35 22.82
CA GLY A 162 -14.13 5.66 24.19
C GLY A 162 -14.57 7.04 24.70
N ARG A 163 -14.61 7.16 26.03
CA ARG A 163 -14.97 8.41 26.75
C ARG A 163 -13.95 9.55 26.56
N ILE A 164 -12.77 9.25 26.00
CA ILE A 164 -11.65 10.19 25.88
C ILE A 164 -11.87 11.19 24.74
N PHE A 165 -12.51 10.73 23.65
CA PHE A 165 -12.80 11.57 22.48
C PHE A 165 -14.27 11.98 22.42
N HIS A 166 -14.99 11.94 23.53
CA HIS A 166 -16.36 12.41 23.59
C HIS A 166 -16.41 13.75 24.30
N ASP A 167 -17.21 14.68 23.79
CA ASP A 167 -17.48 15.92 24.51
C ASP A 167 -18.37 15.66 25.75
N ALA A 168 -18.63 16.71 26.54
CA ALA A 168 -19.48 16.61 27.72
C ALA A 168 -20.93 16.16 27.40
N ALA A 169 -21.36 16.25 26.13
CA ALA A 169 -22.64 15.77 25.63
C ALA A 169 -22.58 14.33 25.08
N GLY A 170 -21.42 13.69 25.09
CA GLY A 170 -21.22 12.33 24.61
C GLY A 170 -21.01 12.21 23.10
N MET A 171 -20.85 13.31 22.36
CA MET A 171 -20.60 13.32 20.92
C MET A 171 -19.11 13.13 20.61
N VAL A 172 -18.81 12.35 19.57
CA VAL A 172 -17.44 12.07 19.14
C VAL A 172 -16.77 13.34 18.61
N MET A 173 -15.69 13.75 19.27
CA MET A 173 -14.76 14.81 18.88
C MET A 173 -13.81 14.31 17.79
N MET A 174 -14.38 13.96 16.64
CA MET A 174 -13.68 13.27 15.55
C MET A 174 -12.37 13.94 15.10
N PRO A 175 -12.24 15.28 14.98
CA PRO A 175 -10.96 15.92 14.65
C PRO A 175 -9.86 15.71 15.69
N MET A 176 -10.22 15.60 16.98
CA MET A 176 -9.25 15.37 18.06
C MET A 176 -8.77 13.92 18.06
N ALA A 177 -9.68 12.97 17.87
CA ALA A 177 -9.35 11.55 17.74
C ALA A 177 -8.41 11.31 16.54
N LEU A 178 -8.72 11.97 15.42
CA LEU A 178 -7.94 11.94 14.19
C LEU A 178 -6.53 12.52 14.38
N GLY A 179 -6.43 13.68 15.02
CA GLY A 179 -5.14 14.32 15.35
C GLY A 179 -4.31 13.53 16.34
N PHE A 180 -4.93 12.88 17.33
CA PHE A 180 -4.21 12.00 18.26
C PHE A 180 -3.68 10.74 17.56
N LEU A 181 -4.55 10.06 16.79
CA LEU A 181 -4.16 8.85 16.08
C LEU A 181 -3.09 9.13 15.03
N SER A 182 -3.16 10.26 14.33
CA SER A 182 -2.14 10.65 13.34
C SER A 182 -0.76 10.86 13.98
N VAL A 183 -0.71 11.45 15.18
CA VAL A 183 0.54 11.62 15.95
C VAL A 183 1.09 10.27 16.40
N VAL A 184 0.23 9.36 16.89
CA VAL A 184 0.66 8.00 17.26
C VAL A 184 1.24 7.26 16.05
N LEU A 185 0.54 7.29 14.91
CA LEU A 185 1.01 6.68 13.67
C LEU A 185 2.29 7.33 13.15
N ALA A 186 2.43 8.65 13.27
CA ALA A 186 3.66 9.36 12.94
C ALA A 186 4.83 8.93 13.81
N VAL A 187 4.65 8.82 15.13
CA VAL A 187 5.71 8.37 16.05
C VAL A 187 6.13 6.93 15.71
N VAL A 188 5.18 6.04 15.43
CA VAL A 188 5.47 4.66 15.00
C VAL A 188 6.20 4.66 13.64
N ALA A 189 5.74 5.46 12.69
CA ALA A 189 6.34 5.57 11.35
C ALA A 189 7.77 6.10 11.41
N VAL A 190 8.05 7.13 12.21
CA VAL A 190 9.41 7.65 12.42
C VAL A 190 10.25 6.62 13.16
N GLY A 191 9.74 6.09 14.28
CA GLY A 191 10.46 5.15 15.14
C GLY A 191 10.88 3.88 14.42
N LEU A 192 10.00 3.30 13.60
CA LEU A 192 10.27 2.08 12.85
C LEU A 192 10.90 2.34 11.47
N GLY A 193 10.52 3.42 10.80
CA GLY A 193 10.95 3.75 9.43
C GLY A 193 12.40 4.24 9.37
N VAL A 194 12.90 4.82 10.46
CA VAL A 194 14.31 5.23 10.56
C VAL A 194 15.26 4.04 10.79
N LEU A 195 14.78 2.93 11.37
CA LEU A 195 15.61 1.76 11.69
C LEU A 195 16.33 1.15 10.48
N PRO A 196 15.68 0.94 9.31
CA PRO A 196 16.37 0.56 8.08
C PRO A 196 17.57 1.46 7.76
N ALA A 197 17.42 2.79 7.89
CA ALA A 197 18.48 3.73 7.57
C ALA A 197 19.64 3.67 8.58
N ILE A 198 19.38 3.44 9.87
CA ILE A 198 20.44 3.39 10.88
C ILE A 198 21.19 2.05 10.85
N VAL A 199 20.46 0.94 10.80
CA VAL A 199 21.01 -0.40 11.04
C VAL A 199 21.52 -1.06 9.76
N LEU A 200 20.83 -0.87 8.62
CA LEU A 200 21.23 -1.51 7.38
C LEU A 200 22.38 -0.76 6.75
N ARG A 201 23.42 -1.50 6.35
CA ARG A 201 24.57 -0.97 5.61
C ARG A 201 24.51 -1.45 4.18
N GLU A 202 24.67 -0.51 3.26
CA GLU A 202 24.81 -0.80 1.84
C GLU A 202 26.12 -1.56 1.59
N ARG A 203 26.02 -2.79 1.10
CA ARG A 203 27.20 -3.64 0.85
C ARG A 203 27.87 -3.33 -0.49
N MET A 204 27.11 -2.77 -1.45
CA MET A 204 27.51 -2.51 -2.83
C MET A 204 28.18 -1.14 -3.07
N GLN A 205 28.64 -0.43 -2.03
CA GLN A 205 29.36 0.84 -2.20
C GLN A 205 30.65 0.70 -3.03
N ARG A 206 31.25 -0.51 -3.08
CA ARG A 206 32.50 -0.76 -3.80
C ARG A 206 32.34 -1.08 -5.29
N LEU A 207 31.20 -1.60 -5.74
CA LEU A 207 31.00 -1.99 -7.15
C LEU A 207 30.55 -0.79 -8.00
N ALA A 208 29.69 0.09 -7.48
CA ALA A 208 29.26 1.30 -8.19
C ALA A 208 30.37 2.36 -8.36
N ALA A 209 31.44 2.31 -7.57
CA ALA A 209 32.59 3.20 -7.73
C ALA A 209 33.43 2.88 -8.98
N VAL A 210 33.28 1.67 -9.53
CA VAL A 210 34.08 1.15 -10.67
C VAL A 210 33.41 1.44 -12.02
N GLU A 211 32.08 1.63 -12.06
CA GLU A 211 31.36 2.04 -13.27
C GLU A 211 31.25 3.57 -13.40
N ASN A 212 32.39 4.28 -13.41
CA ASN A 212 32.45 5.65 -13.93
C ASN A 212 32.78 5.64 -15.44
N VAL A 213 32.08 4.83 -16.21
CA VAL A 213 31.98 5.06 -17.65
C VAL A 213 30.85 6.07 -17.81
N ARG A 214 31.04 7.14 -18.60
CA ARG A 214 29.99 8.10 -18.98
C ARG A 214 28.78 7.33 -19.50
N GLY A 215 27.85 6.99 -18.60
CA GLY A 215 26.60 6.36 -18.97
C GLY A 215 25.75 7.34 -19.78
N PRO A 216 24.87 6.84 -20.64
CA PRO A 216 23.98 7.69 -21.43
C PRO A 216 23.24 8.70 -20.54
N SER A 217 23.02 9.90 -21.08
CA SER A 217 22.32 10.99 -20.40
C SER A 217 20.92 10.55 -19.95
N VAL A 218 20.33 11.25 -18.96
CA VAL A 218 18.97 10.97 -18.45
C VAL A 218 17.96 10.84 -19.60
N GLY A 219 18.06 11.70 -20.61
CA GLY A 219 17.21 11.67 -21.79
C GLY A 219 17.38 10.42 -22.66
N GLU A 220 18.61 9.91 -22.79
CA GLU A 220 18.90 8.70 -23.56
C GLU A 220 18.42 7.44 -22.83
N LYS A 221 18.63 7.35 -21.51
CA LYS A 221 18.09 6.27 -20.68
C LYS A 221 16.57 6.29 -20.65
N MET A 222 15.94 7.46 -20.54
CA MET A 222 14.48 7.60 -20.65
C MET A 222 13.99 7.17 -22.03
N LYS A 223 14.66 7.57 -23.11
CA LYS A 223 14.28 7.17 -24.48
C LYS A 223 14.39 5.67 -24.68
N GLU A 224 15.45 5.05 -24.15
CA GLU A 224 15.65 3.60 -24.19
C GLU A 224 14.63 2.86 -23.32
N PHE A 225 14.29 3.41 -22.15
CA PHE A 225 13.18 2.95 -21.30
C PHE A 225 11.85 3.01 -22.04
N PHE A 226 11.45 4.15 -22.62
CA PHE A 226 10.20 4.26 -23.38
C PHE A 226 10.17 3.33 -24.60
N ARG A 227 11.32 3.10 -25.26
CA ARG A 227 11.43 2.15 -26.36
C ARG A 227 11.27 0.71 -25.88
N GLY A 228 11.93 0.34 -24.78
CA GLY A 228 11.80 -0.97 -24.14
C GLY A 228 10.36 -1.20 -23.65
N PHE A 229 9.74 -0.19 -23.05
CA PHE A 229 8.38 -0.21 -22.54
C PHE A 229 7.37 -0.41 -23.67
N GLY A 230 7.55 0.30 -24.79
CA GLY A 230 6.75 0.09 -26.01
C GLY A 230 6.88 -1.34 -26.55
N ALA A 231 8.07 -1.93 -26.48
CA ALA A 231 8.27 -3.33 -26.86
C ALA A 231 7.62 -4.31 -25.87
N THR A 232 7.70 -4.07 -24.56
CA THR A 232 6.99 -4.88 -23.54
C THR A 232 5.48 -4.85 -23.77
N LEU A 233 4.92 -3.68 -24.09
CA LEU A 233 3.49 -3.51 -24.40
C LEU A 233 3.05 -4.28 -25.65
N SER A 234 3.97 -4.68 -26.53
CA SER A 234 3.65 -5.54 -27.68
C SER A 234 3.45 -7.01 -27.28
N SER A 235 3.87 -7.41 -26.08
CA SER A 235 3.73 -8.79 -25.62
C SER A 235 2.30 -9.07 -25.14
N GLY A 236 1.56 -9.84 -25.94
CA GLY A 236 0.17 -10.23 -25.63
C GLY A 236 -0.03 -10.88 -24.24
N PRO A 237 0.86 -11.79 -23.76
CA PRO A 237 0.76 -12.35 -22.41
C PRO A 237 0.89 -11.31 -21.30
N PHE A 238 1.81 -10.35 -21.42
CA PHE A 238 1.98 -9.27 -20.45
C PHE A 238 0.75 -8.38 -20.38
N LEU A 239 0.22 -7.94 -21.54
CA LEU A 239 -1.00 -7.13 -21.57
C LEU A 239 -2.18 -7.81 -20.89
N LYS A 240 -2.32 -9.14 -21.02
CA LYS A 240 -3.35 -9.91 -20.30
C LYS A 240 -3.12 -9.89 -18.79
N LEU A 241 -1.88 -9.99 -18.33
CA LEU A 241 -1.53 -9.90 -16.90
C LEU A 241 -1.76 -8.48 -16.36
N CYS A 242 -1.40 -7.43 -17.10
CA CYS A 242 -1.70 -6.05 -16.75
C CYS A 242 -3.21 -5.81 -16.66
N GLY A 243 -3.98 -6.26 -17.65
CA GLY A 243 -5.44 -6.14 -17.64
C GLY A 243 -6.09 -6.89 -16.46
N ALA A 244 -5.65 -8.12 -16.20
CA ALA A 244 -6.12 -8.88 -15.03
C ALA A 244 -5.78 -8.18 -13.71
N THR A 245 -4.56 -7.64 -13.59
CA THR A 245 -4.12 -6.91 -12.39
C THR A 245 -4.92 -5.63 -12.19
N PHE A 246 -5.11 -4.87 -13.26
CA PHE A 246 -5.92 -3.65 -13.24
C PHE A 246 -7.35 -3.95 -12.78
N LEU A 247 -8.02 -4.97 -13.35
CA LEU A 247 -9.40 -5.30 -13.01
C LEU A 247 -9.56 -5.83 -11.58
N VAL A 248 -8.71 -6.79 -11.17
CA VAL A 248 -8.80 -7.40 -9.84
C VAL A 248 -8.43 -6.40 -8.75
N PHE A 249 -7.36 -5.62 -8.94
CA PHE A 249 -6.91 -4.65 -7.95
C PHE A 249 -7.89 -3.48 -7.81
N ASN A 250 -8.35 -2.89 -8.92
CA ASN A 250 -9.35 -1.81 -8.85
C ASN A 250 -10.69 -2.31 -8.32
N GLY A 251 -11.12 -3.53 -8.69
CA GLY A 251 -12.33 -4.14 -8.12
C GLY A 251 -12.24 -4.30 -6.59
N PHE A 252 -11.09 -4.75 -6.09
CA PHE A 252 -10.84 -4.83 -4.65
C PHE A 252 -10.90 -3.44 -3.98
N ILE A 253 -10.18 -2.45 -4.53
CA ILE A 253 -10.11 -1.09 -3.96
C ILE A 253 -11.50 -0.45 -3.95
N LEU A 254 -12.28 -0.58 -5.03
CA LEU A 254 -13.64 -0.08 -5.12
C LEU A 254 -14.50 -0.64 -3.97
N ILE A 255 -14.45 -1.96 -3.78
CA ILE A 255 -15.23 -2.64 -2.74
C ILE A 255 -14.75 -2.23 -1.35
N SER A 256 -13.44 -2.09 -1.15
CA SER A 256 -12.85 -1.62 0.12
C SER A 256 -13.33 -0.21 0.48
N SER A 257 -13.43 0.69 -0.50
CA SER A 257 -13.90 2.07 -0.28
C SER A 257 -15.36 2.13 0.15
N PHE A 258 -16.24 1.34 -0.48
CA PHE A 258 -17.66 1.32 -0.13
C PHE A 258 -17.98 0.47 1.11
N GLN A 259 -17.11 -0.47 1.47
CA GLN A 259 -17.34 -1.42 2.56
C GLN A 259 -17.70 -0.73 3.88
N TYR A 260 -16.97 0.33 4.26
CA TYR A 260 -17.24 1.06 5.49
C TYR A 260 -18.64 1.70 5.50
N TYR A 261 -19.03 2.34 4.40
CA TYR A 261 -20.34 2.97 4.26
C TYR A 261 -21.49 1.97 4.40
N VAL A 262 -21.38 0.80 3.74
CA VAL A 262 -22.43 -0.21 3.81
C VAL A 262 -22.50 -0.83 5.21
N ILE A 263 -21.36 -1.11 5.85
CA ILE A 263 -21.37 -1.67 7.21
C ILE A 263 -21.95 -0.66 8.22
N ILE A 264 -21.62 0.62 8.10
CA ILE A 264 -22.12 1.66 9.02
C ILE A 264 -23.61 1.95 8.79
N TYR A 265 -24.00 2.30 7.57
CA TYR A 265 -25.36 2.80 7.31
C TYR A 265 -26.39 1.68 7.16
N TYR A 266 -26.02 0.55 6.57
CA TYR A 266 -26.95 -0.55 6.36
C TYR A 266 -26.91 -1.56 7.50
N VAL A 267 -25.75 -2.17 7.77
CA VAL A 267 -25.65 -3.26 8.76
C VAL A 267 -25.82 -2.74 10.19
N ALA A 268 -25.13 -1.65 10.54
CA ALA A 268 -25.20 -1.06 11.88
C ALA A 268 -26.32 -0.01 12.04
N ARG A 269 -27.20 0.14 11.03
CA ARG A 269 -28.35 1.08 11.06
C ARG A 269 -27.97 2.52 11.40
N GLY A 270 -26.78 2.95 10.99
CA GLY A 270 -26.26 4.30 11.24
C GLY A 270 -25.41 4.45 12.51
N ASP A 271 -25.28 3.41 13.34
CA ASP A 271 -24.34 3.44 14.47
C ASP A 271 -22.89 3.34 13.96
N GLN A 272 -22.18 4.48 14.00
CA GLN A 272 -20.80 4.59 13.53
C GLN A 272 -19.83 3.75 14.36
N THR A 273 -20.03 3.64 15.68
CA THR A 273 -19.14 2.89 16.57
C THR A 273 -19.28 1.40 16.32
N LEU A 274 -20.51 0.92 16.24
CA LEU A 274 -20.81 -0.48 15.96
C LEU A 274 -20.39 -0.87 14.54
N GLY A 275 -20.67 -0.02 13.55
CA GLY A 275 -20.25 -0.22 12.16
C GLY A 275 -18.73 -0.28 12.00
N ALA A 276 -18.01 0.64 12.65
CA ALA A 276 -16.55 0.63 12.65
C ALA A 276 -15.97 -0.63 13.32
N LYS A 277 -16.61 -1.14 14.39
CA LYS A 277 -16.21 -2.41 15.03
C LYS A 277 -16.32 -3.60 14.07
N TYR A 278 -17.44 -3.72 13.35
CA TYR A 278 -17.62 -4.81 12.39
C TYR A 278 -16.72 -4.68 11.16
N ALA A 279 -16.48 -3.46 10.67
CA ALA A 279 -15.50 -3.21 9.61
C ALA A 279 -14.07 -3.58 10.06
N GLY A 280 -13.72 -3.26 11.30
CA GLY A 280 -12.45 -3.66 11.93
C GLY A 280 -12.29 -5.18 12.01
N LEU A 281 -13.32 -5.88 12.51
CA LEU A 281 -13.34 -7.35 12.58
C LEU A 281 -13.20 -7.99 11.19
N ALA A 282 -14.00 -7.55 10.21
CA ALA A 282 -13.93 -8.07 8.85
C ALA A 282 -12.56 -7.82 8.21
N GLY A 283 -11.98 -6.64 8.43
CA GLY A 283 -10.64 -6.30 7.94
C GLY A 283 -9.54 -7.16 8.57
N THR A 284 -9.54 -7.35 9.89
CA THR A 284 -8.58 -8.23 10.57
C THR A 284 -8.72 -9.67 10.13
N VAL A 285 -9.94 -10.20 10.02
CA VAL A 285 -10.15 -11.57 9.55
C VAL A 285 -9.66 -11.73 8.11
N GLY A 286 -9.91 -10.76 7.23
CA GLY A 286 -9.37 -10.75 5.86
C GLY A 286 -7.84 -10.67 5.84
N GLY A 287 -7.25 -9.80 6.67
CA GLY A 287 -5.81 -9.63 6.81
C GLY A 287 -5.11 -10.90 7.29
N VAL A 288 -5.66 -11.55 8.31
CA VAL A 288 -5.15 -12.82 8.85
C VAL A 288 -5.36 -13.97 7.85
N ALA A 289 -6.54 -14.05 7.24
CA ALA A 289 -6.84 -15.06 6.22
C ALA A 289 -5.89 -14.97 5.03
N THR A 290 -5.43 -13.77 4.66
CA THR A 290 -4.46 -13.58 3.58
C THR A 290 -3.19 -14.41 3.77
N PHE A 291 -2.68 -14.56 5.00
CA PHE A 291 -1.51 -15.40 5.24
C PHE A 291 -1.76 -16.88 4.89
N ALA A 292 -2.91 -17.41 5.31
CA ALA A 292 -3.30 -18.79 5.00
C ALA A 292 -3.57 -18.98 3.50
N VAL A 293 -4.21 -17.98 2.87
CA VAL A 293 -4.51 -17.97 1.44
C VAL A 293 -3.23 -17.95 0.61
N VAL A 294 -2.22 -17.17 0.96
CA VAL A 294 -0.94 -17.15 0.23
C VAL A 294 -0.30 -18.53 0.24
N ALA A 295 -0.26 -19.21 1.39
CA ALA A 295 0.26 -20.57 1.50
C ALA A 295 -0.56 -21.55 0.65
N PHE A 296 -1.89 -21.48 0.74
CA PHE A 296 -2.79 -22.35 -0.01
C PHE A 296 -2.70 -22.14 -1.53
N VAL A 297 -2.71 -20.90 -2.00
CA VAL A 297 -2.63 -20.55 -3.43
C VAL A 297 -1.27 -20.94 -4.00
N THR A 298 -0.19 -20.77 -3.24
CA THR A 298 1.15 -21.25 -3.62
C THR A 298 1.16 -22.76 -3.81
N TRP A 299 0.66 -23.51 -2.81
CA TRP A 299 0.53 -24.96 -2.91
C TRP A 299 -0.33 -25.37 -4.11
N LEU A 300 -1.47 -24.71 -4.32
CA LEU A 300 -2.36 -24.99 -5.43
C LEU A 300 -1.66 -24.75 -6.78
N ALA A 301 -0.91 -23.65 -6.91
CA ALA A 301 -0.15 -23.34 -8.12
C ALA A 301 0.90 -24.39 -8.47
N THR A 302 1.53 -25.04 -7.49
CA THR A 302 2.46 -26.15 -7.75
C THR A 302 1.78 -27.42 -8.25
N ARG A 303 0.48 -27.60 -7.95
CA ARG A 303 -0.29 -28.81 -8.32
C ARG A 303 -1.00 -28.67 -9.67
N ILE A 304 -1.65 -27.53 -9.90
CA ILE A 304 -2.50 -27.32 -11.09
C ILE A 304 -1.96 -26.25 -12.06
N GLY A 305 -0.81 -25.66 -11.74
CA GLY A 305 -0.19 -24.57 -12.49
C GLY A 305 -0.69 -23.17 -12.10
N LYS A 306 0.18 -22.16 -12.23
CA LYS A 306 -0.06 -20.77 -11.81
C LYS A 306 -1.32 -20.16 -12.44
N ARG A 307 -1.51 -20.36 -13.75
CA ARG A 307 -2.67 -19.82 -14.48
C ARG A 307 -4.01 -20.37 -13.97
N ARG A 308 -4.11 -21.68 -13.74
CA ARG A 308 -5.35 -22.29 -13.22
C ARG A 308 -5.57 -21.93 -11.75
N ALA A 309 -4.52 -21.91 -10.94
CA ALA A 309 -4.60 -21.45 -9.56
C ALA A 309 -5.10 -20.00 -9.47
N PHE A 310 -4.66 -19.13 -10.38
CA PHE A 310 -5.15 -17.75 -10.46
C PHE A 310 -6.65 -17.67 -10.77
N PHE A 311 -7.15 -18.46 -11.73
CA PHE A 311 -8.59 -18.52 -12.02
C PHE A 311 -9.40 -19.05 -10.83
N VAL A 312 -8.91 -20.08 -10.14
CA VAL A 312 -9.56 -20.61 -8.92
C VAL A 312 -9.59 -19.53 -7.83
N SER A 313 -8.47 -18.87 -7.58
CA SER A 313 -8.37 -17.80 -6.57
C SER A 313 -9.35 -16.66 -6.84
N THR A 314 -9.38 -16.18 -8.09
CA THR A 314 -10.32 -15.12 -8.51
C THR A 314 -11.77 -15.59 -8.42
N GLY A 315 -12.07 -16.84 -8.80
CA GLY A 315 -13.41 -17.42 -8.69
C GLY A 315 -13.89 -17.52 -7.23
N VAL A 316 -13.02 -17.96 -6.32
CA VAL A 316 -13.33 -17.99 -4.87
C VAL A 316 -13.58 -16.58 -4.34
N ALA A 317 -12.78 -15.59 -4.77
CA ALA A 317 -13.01 -14.19 -4.41
C ALA A 317 -14.36 -13.66 -4.91
N MET A 318 -14.75 -14.01 -6.14
CA MET A 318 -16.07 -13.65 -6.69
C MET A 318 -17.22 -14.23 -5.86
N VAL A 319 -17.11 -15.48 -5.41
CA VAL A 319 -18.09 -16.08 -4.47
C VAL A 319 -18.14 -15.28 -3.18
N GLY A 320 -16.98 -14.90 -2.62
CA GLY A 320 -16.91 -14.04 -1.43
C GLY A 320 -17.60 -12.69 -1.62
N TYR A 321 -17.42 -12.05 -2.78
CA TYR A 321 -18.12 -10.80 -3.09
C TYR A 321 -19.63 -10.99 -3.23
N ALA A 322 -20.09 -12.06 -3.88
CA ALA A 322 -21.51 -12.38 -3.98
C ALA A 322 -22.14 -12.66 -2.61
N LEU A 323 -21.39 -13.32 -1.72
CA LEU A 323 -21.83 -13.65 -0.37
C LEU A 323 -22.16 -12.41 0.47
N LYS A 324 -21.56 -11.24 0.18
CA LYS A 324 -21.88 -9.97 0.85
C LYS A 324 -23.36 -9.62 0.74
N TRP A 325 -24.03 -9.96 -0.37
CA TRP A 325 -25.45 -9.70 -0.55
C TRP A 325 -26.33 -10.36 0.51
N VAL A 326 -25.92 -11.54 1.00
CA VAL A 326 -26.65 -12.29 2.03
C VAL A 326 -26.07 -12.03 3.43
N CYS A 327 -24.75 -11.90 3.53
CA CYS A 327 -24.05 -11.77 4.81
C CYS A 327 -24.14 -10.38 5.43
N TYR A 328 -24.41 -9.34 4.63
CA TYR A 328 -24.62 -7.99 5.18
C TYR A 328 -26.07 -7.89 5.67
N ASN A 329 -26.37 -8.55 6.79
CA ASN A 329 -27.71 -8.55 7.37
C ASN A 329 -27.72 -7.70 8.65
N PRO A 330 -28.60 -6.68 8.76
CA PRO A 330 -28.75 -5.88 9.98
C PRO A 330 -29.18 -6.68 11.23
N GLU A 331 -29.81 -7.84 11.07
CA GLU A 331 -30.24 -8.71 12.18
C GLU A 331 -29.09 -9.55 12.74
N LEU A 332 -28.12 -9.91 11.90
CA LEU A 332 -26.96 -10.69 12.27
C LEU A 332 -25.66 -10.01 11.80
N PRO A 333 -25.27 -8.86 12.40
CA PRO A 333 -24.14 -8.07 11.93
C PRO A 333 -22.79 -8.81 11.90
N LEU A 334 -22.62 -9.85 12.72
CA LEU A 334 -21.42 -10.70 12.73
C LEU A 334 -21.20 -11.46 11.41
N LEU A 335 -22.25 -11.67 10.60
CA LEU A 335 -22.13 -12.30 9.29
C LEU A 335 -21.25 -11.49 8.32
N THR A 336 -21.04 -10.19 8.57
CA THR A 336 -20.13 -9.34 7.77
C THR A 336 -18.69 -9.87 7.73
N VAL A 337 -18.28 -10.66 8.71
CA VAL A 337 -16.94 -11.24 8.81
C VAL A 337 -16.76 -12.46 7.90
N LEU A 338 -17.85 -13.20 7.62
CA LEU A 338 -17.82 -14.48 6.92
C LEU A 338 -17.31 -14.38 5.46
N PRO A 339 -17.63 -13.34 4.68
CA PRO A 339 -17.01 -13.14 3.37
C PRO A 339 -15.50 -12.88 3.40
N ALA A 340 -14.96 -12.31 4.47
CA ALA A 340 -13.61 -11.74 4.50
C ALA A 340 -12.48 -12.74 4.12
N PRO A 341 -12.48 -14.01 4.58
CA PRO A 341 -11.49 -15.00 4.15
C PRO A 341 -11.55 -15.33 2.66
N LEU A 342 -12.74 -15.28 2.05
CA LEU A 342 -12.90 -15.52 0.62
C LEU A 342 -12.36 -14.34 -0.21
N LEU A 343 -12.57 -13.11 0.27
CA LEU A 343 -12.02 -11.91 -0.38
C LEU A 343 -10.50 -11.87 -0.36
N ALA A 344 -9.88 -12.46 0.66
CA ALA A 344 -8.42 -12.55 0.77
C ALA A 344 -7.79 -13.31 -0.41
N PHE A 345 -8.54 -14.20 -1.09
CA PHE A 345 -8.10 -14.83 -2.35
C PHE A 345 -7.90 -13.84 -3.50
N SER A 346 -8.51 -12.67 -3.46
CA SER A 346 -8.32 -11.61 -4.47
C SER A 346 -6.88 -11.08 -4.40
N LEU A 347 -6.51 -10.42 -3.28
CA LEU A 347 -5.18 -9.83 -3.13
C LEU A 347 -4.10 -10.90 -2.92
N GLY A 348 -4.37 -11.92 -2.10
CA GLY A 348 -3.41 -13.01 -1.85
C GLY A 348 -3.07 -13.77 -3.12
N GLY A 349 -4.06 -14.06 -3.97
CA GLY A 349 -3.83 -14.69 -5.27
C GLY A 349 -3.12 -13.78 -6.26
N LEU A 350 -3.54 -12.52 -6.35
CA LEU A 350 -2.92 -11.51 -7.22
C LEU A 350 -1.43 -11.34 -6.92
N PHE A 351 -1.09 -10.94 -5.68
CA PHE A 351 0.28 -10.60 -5.32
C PHE A 351 1.22 -11.82 -5.23
N THR A 352 0.68 -13.03 -5.08
CA THR A 352 1.49 -14.26 -5.10
C THR A 352 1.75 -14.76 -6.51
N LEU A 353 0.73 -14.80 -7.36
CA LEU A 353 0.82 -15.48 -8.66
C LEU A 353 1.25 -14.55 -9.78
N ILE A 354 0.83 -13.28 -9.79
CA ILE A 354 1.13 -12.36 -10.89
C ILE A 354 2.64 -12.14 -11.06
N PRO A 355 3.44 -11.80 -10.02
CA PRO A 355 4.88 -11.62 -10.19
C PRO A 355 5.57 -12.88 -10.72
N SER A 356 5.10 -14.06 -10.28
CA SER A 356 5.62 -15.34 -10.75
C SER A 356 5.26 -15.65 -12.20
N MET A 357 4.09 -15.20 -12.69
CA MET A 357 3.69 -15.34 -14.10
C MET A 357 4.37 -14.30 -14.98
N ILE A 358 4.66 -13.09 -14.47
CA ILE A 358 5.45 -12.08 -15.19
C ILE A 358 6.86 -12.63 -15.48
N ALA A 359 7.50 -13.28 -14.50
CA ALA A 359 8.80 -13.94 -14.70
C ALA A 359 8.74 -14.95 -15.87
N ASP A 360 7.71 -15.80 -15.94
CA ASP A 360 7.55 -16.76 -17.04
C ASP A 360 7.38 -16.06 -18.41
N VAL A 361 6.74 -14.88 -18.43
CA VAL A 361 6.60 -14.06 -19.65
C VAL A 361 7.95 -13.47 -20.06
N VAL A 362 8.76 -13.00 -19.10
CA VAL A 362 10.11 -12.50 -19.38
C VAL A 362 10.98 -13.60 -19.96
N ASP A 363 10.97 -14.80 -19.39
CA ASP A 363 11.73 -15.95 -19.92
C ASP A 363 11.30 -16.27 -21.37
N THR A 364 10.00 -16.19 -21.64
CA THR A 364 9.46 -16.41 -22.99
C THR A 364 9.87 -15.30 -23.97
N ASP A 365 9.95 -14.05 -23.51
CA ASP A 365 10.38 -12.91 -24.32
C ASP A 365 11.88 -12.97 -24.60
N GLU A 366 12.70 -13.36 -23.61
CA GLU A 366 14.13 -13.58 -23.79
C GLU A 366 14.40 -14.69 -24.81
N LEU A 367 13.64 -15.79 -24.76
CA LEU A 367 13.75 -16.87 -25.75
C LEU A 367 13.44 -16.41 -27.18
N LYS A 368 12.57 -15.41 -27.35
CA LYS A 368 12.17 -14.90 -28.68
C LYS A 368 13.06 -13.77 -29.18
N THR A 369 13.49 -12.90 -28.28
CA THR A 369 14.21 -11.66 -28.61
C THR A 369 15.71 -11.77 -28.39
N HIS A 370 16.17 -12.80 -27.69
CA HIS A 370 17.54 -12.99 -27.20
C HIS A 370 18.07 -11.78 -26.41
N GLN A 371 17.17 -10.98 -25.84
CA GLN A 371 17.48 -9.80 -25.06
C GLN A 371 16.80 -9.91 -23.69
N ARG A 372 17.61 -9.83 -22.63
CA ARG A 372 17.13 -9.91 -21.26
C ARG A 372 16.62 -8.54 -20.81
N ARG A 373 15.29 -8.40 -20.65
CA ARG A 373 14.60 -7.12 -20.36
C ARG A 373 13.82 -7.13 -19.04
N GLU A 374 14.35 -7.78 -18.02
CA GLU A 374 13.69 -7.98 -16.72
C GLU A 374 13.18 -6.69 -16.04
N GLY A 375 13.89 -5.57 -16.19
CA GLY A 375 13.51 -4.29 -15.57
C GLY A 375 12.35 -3.55 -16.24
N MET A 376 11.82 -4.06 -17.36
CA MET A 376 10.79 -3.40 -18.18
C MET A 376 9.39 -4.02 -18.04
N TYR A 377 9.28 -5.13 -17.29
CA TYR A 377 8.05 -5.89 -17.02
C TYR A 377 7.65 -5.70 -15.56
#